data_AF-A0AAU7C996-F1
#
_entry.id   AF-A0AAU7C996-F1
#
_cell.length_a   1.000
_cell.length_b   1.000
_cell.length_c   1.000
_cell.angle_alpha   90.00
_cell.angle_beta   90.00
_cell.angle_gamma   90.00
#
_symmetry.space_group_name_H-M   'P 1'
#
loop_
_entity.id
_entity.type
_entity.pdbx_description
1 polymer ?
#
loop_
_entity_poly.entity_id
_entity_poly.type
_entity_poly.pdbx_seq_one_letter_code
_entity_poly.pdbx_strand_id
1 'polypeptide(L)'
;MFGATLILVSLLPLFGEDRPHRAVVPSDFQRWFDAASQGQLQIPIEVEREAARYRYVFVAGFGNERMLAYFTQNAQELRARGVPRDAIHFVYPSSHKSIEENADAVHAKFLEIGEMGPEPLVVIAHSRGACDTLVFGLENPEFVRTRIRAFFLVQGPFGGTGVADYVAGDGPSMDRRIPLRYRAVANLLGRFEQTKLKRGKHGGLAGMTQQASEDFWERILERHLSAIPIVGPKTFYVTSETTPSQQRLFKRATAWYLQTFSGPNDGVVALADQSLPVLGTVLAVLDAGHSDLTNRGPATRAPRQLRRALIQGIVMAVGKPEGLPLTDDRAVQASAPRDLFPHVQRTR
;
A
#
# COMPACT_ATOMS: atom_id res chain seq x y z
N MET A 1 2.45 22.65 11.60
CA MET A 1 2.98 22.19 10.30
C MET A 1 3.03 23.23 9.15
N PHE A 2 2.97 24.56 9.37
CA PHE A 2 3.09 25.56 8.27
C PHE A 2 4.49 26.17 8.08
N GLY A 3 5.46 25.88 8.97
CA GLY A 3 6.80 26.49 8.92
C GLY A 3 7.83 25.76 8.05
N ALA A 4 7.66 24.46 7.81
CA ALA A 4 8.67 23.64 7.13
C ALA A 4 8.56 23.66 5.58
N THR A 5 7.41 24.05 5.03
CA THR A 5 7.13 23.97 3.59
C THR A 5 7.96 24.95 2.76
N LEU A 6 8.45 26.03 3.36
CA LEU A 6 9.12 27.12 2.64
C LEU A 6 10.61 26.87 2.38
N ILE A 7 11.25 25.89 3.04
CA ILE A 7 12.70 25.65 2.93
C ILE A 7 13.06 24.64 1.83
N LEU A 8 12.13 23.79 1.38
CA LEU A 8 12.46 22.70 0.44
C LEU A 8 12.71 23.17 -1.01
N VAL A 9 12.15 24.30 -1.43
CA VAL A 9 12.19 24.73 -2.85
C VAL A 9 13.59 25.18 -3.30
N SER A 10 14.46 25.59 -2.38
CA SER A 10 15.77 26.18 -2.68
C SER A 10 16.92 25.18 -2.88
N LEU A 11 16.73 23.86 -2.63
CA LEU A 11 17.81 22.86 -2.69
C LEU A 11 17.84 22.02 -3.99
N LEU A 12 16.94 22.28 -4.95
CA LEU A 12 16.75 21.45 -6.15
C LEU A 12 17.87 21.46 -7.23
N PRO A 13 18.70 22.50 -7.43
CA PRO A 13 19.59 22.52 -8.61
C PRO A 13 21.01 21.93 -8.42
N LEU A 14 21.35 21.30 -7.28
CA LEU A 14 22.73 20.85 -7.01
C LEU A 14 23.00 19.35 -7.21
N PHE A 15 22.00 18.56 -7.59
CA PHE A 15 22.17 17.12 -7.83
C PHE A 15 22.22 16.86 -9.34
N GLY A 16 23.35 16.32 -9.80
CA GLY A 16 23.66 16.10 -11.22
C GLY A 16 22.62 15.27 -11.98
N GLU A 17 22.78 15.23 -13.31
CA GLU A 17 21.87 14.64 -14.31
C GLU A 17 21.58 13.13 -14.10
N ASP A 18 20.90 12.78 -13.02
CA ASP A 18 20.20 11.51 -12.90
C ASP A 18 19.04 11.54 -13.90
N ARG A 19 18.91 10.48 -14.70
CA ARG A 19 17.81 10.35 -15.67
C ARG A 19 16.49 10.68 -14.96
N PRO A 20 15.66 11.58 -15.50
CA PRO A 20 14.45 12.03 -14.83
C PRO A 20 13.61 10.81 -14.46
N HIS A 21 13.34 10.64 -13.15
CA HIS A 21 12.52 9.55 -12.68
C HIS A 21 11.15 9.63 -13.35
N ARG A 22 10.73 8.51 -13.95
CA ARG A 22 9.44 8.42 -14.63
C ARG A 22 8.31 8.68 -13.65
N ALA A 23 7.70 9.87 -13.74
CA ALA A 23 6.51 10.18 -13.00
C ALA A 23 5.35 9.29 -13.49
N VAL A 24 4.74 8.55 -12.56
CA VAL A 24 3.48 7.85 -12.82
C VAL A 24 2.37 8.87 -12.59
N VAL A 25 1.61 9.17 -13.63
CA VAL A 25 0.48 10.10 -13.52
C VAL A 25 -0.65 9.43 -12.72
N PRO A 26 -1.16 10.04 -11.63
CA PRO A 26 -2.20 9.43 -10.80
C PRO A 26 -3.45 9.00 -11.59
N SER A 27 -3.96 9.86 -12.48
CA SER A 27 -5.13 9.56 -13.30
C SER A 27 -4.92 8.36 -14.24
N ASP A 28 -3.70 8.16 -14.75
CA ASP A 28 -3.37 6.97 -15.55
C ASP A 28 -3.43 5.71 -14.69
N PHE A 29 -2.85 5.74 -13.48
CA PHE A 29 -2.85 4.58 -12.58
C PHE A 29 -4.26 4.20 -12.14
N GLN A 30 -5.08 5.18 -11.76
CA GLN A 30 -6.50 4.96 -11.42
C GLN A 30 -7.25 4.30 -12.59
N ARG A 31 -7.11 4.84 -13.81
CA ARG A 31 -7.76 4.29 -15.01
C ARG A 31 -7.32 2.86 -15.30
N TRP A 32 -6.02 2.54 -15.16
CA TRP A 32 -5.54 1.16 -15.32
C TRP A 32 -6.12 0.23 -14.27
N PHE A 33 -6.15 0.66 -13.01
CA PHE A 33 -6.77 -0.12 -11.94
C PHE A 33 -8.25 -0.39 -12.24
N ASP A 34 -9.02 0.64 -12.61
CA ASP A 34 -10.45 0.52 -12.88
C ASP A 34 -10.71 -0.43 -14.05
N ALA A 35 -9.99 -0.26 -15.17
CA ALA A 35 -10.09 -1.15 -16.32
C ALA A 35 -9.71 -2.60 -15.95
N ALA A 36 -8.66 -2.80 -15.15
CA ALA A 36 -8.25 -4.13 -14.71
C ALA A 36 -9.26 -4.76 -13.73
N SER A 37 -9.86 -3.95 -12.86
CA SER A 37 -10.89 -4.35 -11.92
C SER A 37 -12.18 -4.81 -12.62
N GLN A 38 -12.37 -4.39 -13.87
CA GLN A 38 -13.45 -4.81 -14.76
C GLN A 38 -13.02 -5.89 -15.75
N GLY A 39 -11.74 -6.28 -15.75
CA GLY A 39 -11.19 -7.29 -16.67
C GLY A 39 -11.01 -6.80 -18.10
N GLN A 40 -11.01 -5.47 -18.29
CA GLN A 40 -10.92 -4.79 -19.58
C GLN A 40 -9.50 -4.29 -19.88
N LEU A 41 -8.61 -4.21 -18.88
CA LEU A 41 -7.25 -3.75 -19.12
C LEU A 41 -6.47 -4.74 -19.99
N GLN A 42 -6.01 -4.25 -21.14
CA GLN A 42 -5.02 -4.93 -21.96
C GLN A 42 -3.65 -4.35 -21.63
N ILE A 43 -2.72 -5.20 -21.23
CA ILE A 43 -1.33 -4.81 -20.97
C ILE A 43 -0.54 -5.10 -22.25
N PRO A 44 0.08 -4.10 -22.87
CA PRO A 44 0.91 -4.32 -24.05
C PRO A 44 2.09 -5.25 -23.75
N ILE A 45 2.48 -6.09 -24.71
CA ILE A 45 3.51 -7.12 -24.51
C ILE A 45 4.88 -6.51 -24.16
N GLU A 46 5.18 -5.33 -24.68
CA GLU A 46 6.39 -4.56 -24.37
C GLU A 46 6.39 -4.06 -22.93
N VAL A 47 5.22 -3.69 -22.39
CA VAL A 47 5.07 -3.29 -20.99
C VAL A 47 5.27 -4.48 -20.07
N GLU A 48 4.70 -5.64 -20.42
CA GLU A 48 4.92 -6.89 -19.66
C GLU A 48 6.39 -7.30 -19.68
N ARG A 49 7.03 -7.27 -20.87
CA ARG A 49 8.44 -7.63 -21.03
C ARG A 49 9.36 -6.73 -20.22
N GLU A 50 9.11 -5.42 -20.23
CA GLU A 50 9.92 -4.48 -19.45
C GLU A 50 9.69 -4.67 -17.94
N ALA A 51 8.44 -4.84 -17.51
CA ALA A 51 8.11 -5.12 -16.11
C ALA A 51 8.76 -6.43 -15.60
N ALA A 52 8.90 -7.44 -16.45
CA ALA A 52 9.53 -8.72 -16.09
C ALA A 52 11.04 -8.63 -15.83
N ARG A 53 11.69 -7.49 -16.10
CA ARG A 53 13.13 -7.26 -15.85
C ARG A 53 13.45 -6.84 -14.42
N TYR A 54 12.42 -6.56 -13.61
CA TYR A 54 12.58 -6.14 -12.22
C TYR A 54 12.45 -7.32 -11.26
N ARG A 55 13.09 -7.20 -10.10
CA ARG A 55 12.77 -8.02 -8.93
C ARG A 55 11.66 -7.35 -8.14
N TYR A 56 10.72 -8.14 -7.64
CA TYR A 56 9.58 -7.65 -6.87
C TYR A 56 9.74 -8.05 -5.40
N VAL A 57 9.57 -7.08 -4.50
CA VAL A 57 9.66 -7.31 -3.05
C VAL A 57 8.33 -6.96 -2.42
N PHE A 58 7.63 -7.96 -1.87
CA PHE A 58 6.41 -7.75 -1.10
C PHE A 58 6.74 -7.57 0.38
N VAL A 59 6.34 -6.47 0.99
CA VAL A 59 6.55 -6.21 2.42
C VAL A 59 5.22 -6.25 3.16
N ALA A 60 5.04 -7.26 4.00
CA ALA A 60 3.81 -7.51 4.72
C ALA A 60 3.60 -6.53 5.89
N GLY A 61 2.35 -6.24 6.21
CA GLY A 61 1.97 -5.39 7.34
C GLY A 61 1.78 -6.14 8.66
N PHE A 62 1.17 -5.44 9.61
CA PHE A 62 0.87 -5.95 10.95
C PHE A 62 -0.05 -7.18 10.93
N GLY A 63 0.24 -8.17 11.78
CA GLY A 63 -0.47 -9.44 11.90
C GLY A 63 -0.13 -10.48 10.83
N ASN A 64 0.94 -10.29 10.07
CA ASN A 64 1.30 -11.16 8.94
C ASN A 64 1.60 -12.61 9.35
N GLU A 65 2.06 -12.86 10.58
CA GLU A 65 2.40 -14.18 11.10
C GLU A 65 1.17 -15.11 11.17
N ARG A 66 -0.04 -14.55 11.09
CA ARG A 66 -1.31 -15.28 11.08
C ARG A 66 -1.94 -15.36 9.69
N MET A 67 -1.30 -14.79 8.67
CA MET A 67 -1.83 -14.64 7.32
C MET A 67 -0.99 -15.42 6.31
N LEU A 68 -1.15 -16.75 6.29
CA LEU A 68 -0.38 -17.67 5.43
C LEU A 68 -0.44 -17.35 3.91
N ALA A 69 -1.45 -16.58 3.46
CA ALA A 69 -1.68 -16.27 2.05
C ALA A 69 -1.47 -14.78 1.70
N TYR A 70 -0.77 -14.02 2.54
CA TYR A 70 -0.44 -12.62 2.28
C TYR A 70 0.27 -12.49 0.93
N PHE A 71 -0.23 -11.62 0.05
CA PHE A 71 0.29 -11.36 -1.30
C PHE A 71 0.38 -12.58 -2.24
N THR A 72 -0.13 -13.75 -1.86
CA THR A 72 -0.02 -14.96 -2.70
C THR A 72 -0.68 -14.75 -4.06
N GLN A 73 -1.84 -14.09 -4.11
CA GLN A 73 -2.53 -13.81 -5.37
C GLN A 73 -1.85 -12.71 -6.19
N ASN A 74 -1.23 -11.73 -5.53
CA ASN A 74 -0.47 -10.68 -6.17
C ASN A 74 0.78 -11.28 -6.86
N ALA A 75 1.53 -12.13 -6.17
CA ALA A 75 2.66 -12.87 -6.74
C ALA A 75 2.26 -13.87 -7.82
N GLN A 76 1.05 -14.46 -7.76
CA GLN A 76 0.51 -15.27 -8.85
C GLN A 76 0.24 -14.43 -10.10
N GLU A 77 -0.27 -13.20 -9.94
CA GLU A 77 -0.50 -12.31 -11.08
C GLU A 77 0.82 -11.89 -11.73
N LEU A 78 1.86 -11.52 -10.96
CA LEU A 78 3.19 -11.22 -11.51
C LEU A 78 3.76 -12.40 -12.33
N ARG A 79 3.66 -13.62 -11.79
CA ARG A 79 4.12 -14.84 -12.51
C ARG A 79 3.34 -15.09 -13.79
N ALA A 80 2.03 -14.88 -13.77
CA ALA A 80 1.20 -14.99 -14.97
C ALA A 80 1.56 -13.95 -16.04
N ARG A 81 2.29 -12.89 -15.67
CA ARG A 81 2.81 -11.83 -16.55
C ARG A 81 4.30 -12.01 -16.89
N GLY A 82 4.85 -13.20 -16.64
CA GLY A 82 6.21 -13.55 -17.04
C GLY A 82 7.31 -13.21 -16.03
N VAL A 83 6.97 -12.68 -14.84
CA VAL A 83 7.97 -12.46 -13.78
C VAL A 83 8.43 -13.81 -13.22
N PRO A 84 9.74 -14.13 -13.26
CA PRO A 84 10.28 -15.37 -12.70
C PRO A 84 10.00 -15.53 -11.21
N ARG A 85 9.84 -16.77 -10.74
CA ARG A 85 9.51 -17.04 -9.32
C ARG A 85 10.61 -16.58 -8.37
N ASP A 86 11.86 -16.75 -8.76
CA ASP A 86 13.08 -16.35 -8.05
C ASP A 86 13.33 -14.82 -8.10
N ALA A 87 12.60 -14.09 -8.94
CA ALA A 87 12.56 -12.64 -8.93
C ALA A 87 11.50 -12.06 -7.97
N ILE A 88 10.72 -12.89 -7.25
CA ILE A 88 9.67 -12.44 -6.34
C ILE A 88 10.02 -12.81 -4.89
N HIS A 89 10.18 -11.79 -4.07
CA HIS A 89 10.66 -11.88 -2.70
C HIS A 89 9.60 -11.40 -1.71
N PHE A 90 9.69 -11.86 -0.47
CA PHE A 90 8.78 -11.48 0.60
C PHE A 90 9.57 -11.11 1.86
N VAL A 91 9.20 -9.98 2.45
CA VAL A 91 9.70 -9.51 3.74
C VAL A 91 8.52 -9.47 4.71
N TYR A 92 8.72 -10.08 5.88
CA TYR A 92 7.72 -10.20 6.94
C TYR A 92 8.26 -9.54 8.21
N PRO A 93 8.14 -8.21 8.35
CA PRO A 93 8.53 -7.52 9.58
C PRO A 93 7.74 -8.05 10.77
N SER A 94 8.34 -8.05 11.96
CA SER A 94 7.67 -8.55 13.17
C SER A 94 6.54 -7.61 13.55
N SER A 95 5.35 -8.17 13.78
CA SER A 95 4.19 -7.41 14.26
C SER A 95 4.31 -7.02 15.73
N HIS A 96 5.21 -7.65 16.49
CA HIS A 96 5.37 -7.40 17.92
C HIS A 96 6.28 -6.20 18.22
N LYS A 97 7.24 -5.94 17.33
CA LYS A 97 8.23 -4.87 17.42
C LYS A 97 7.65 -3.52 16.98
N SER A 98 8.28 -2.38 17.31
CA SER A 98 8.04 -1.08 16.66
C SER A 98 8.68 -1.02 15.26
N ILE A 99 8.45 0.07 14.51
CA ILE A 99 9.08 0.27 13.20
C ILE A 99 10.60 0.36 13.35
N GLU A 100 11.08 1.11 14.34
CA GLU A 100 12.50 1.25 14.68
C GLU A 100 13.13 -0.09 15.07
N GLU A 101 12.45 -0.89 15.89
CA GLU A 101 12.94 -2.20 16.30
C GLU A 101 12.99 -3.23 15.14
N ASN A 102 12.25 -2.96 14.06
CA ASN A 102 12.28 -3.73 12.81
C ASN A 102 13.34 -3.23 11.82
N ALA A 103 13.85 -2.01 11.96
CA ALA A 103 14.68 -1.34 10.96
C ALA A 103 15.86 -2.21 10.51
N ASP A 104 16.66 -2.71 11.45
CA ASP A 104 17.84 -3.56 11.15
C ASP A 104 17.47 -4.83 10.37
N ALA A 105 16.37 -5.49 10.76
CA ALA A 105 15.94 -6.75 10.14
C ALA A 105 15.39 -6.51 8.72
N VAL A 106 14.66 -5.41 8.53
CA VAL A 106 14.16 -5.00 7.21
C VAL A 106 15.32 -4.60 6.31
N HIS A 107 16.25 -3.78 6.83
CA HIS A 107 17.46 -3.37 6.13
C HIS A 107 18.28 -4.57 5.66
N ALA A 108 18.60 -5.52 6.56
CA ALA A 108 19.34 -6.72 6.21
C ALA A 108 18.66 -7.54 5.10
N LYS A 109 17.32 -7.63 5.11
CA LYS A 109 16.56 -8.35 4.07
C LYS A 109 16.60 -7.64 2.72
N PHE A 110 16.54 -6.32 2.67
CA PHE A 110 16.67 -5.58 1.42
C PHE A 110 18.07 -5.71 0.83
N LEU A 111 19.12 -5.69 1.66
CA LEU A 111 20.49 -5.92 1.21
C LEU A 111 20.66 -7.34 0.65
N GLU A 112 20.21 -8.35 1.39
CA GLU A 112 20.25 -9.75 0.95
C GLU A 112 19.58 -9.93 -0.42
N ILE A 113 18.37 -9.39 -0.62
CA ILE A 113 17.66 -9.45 -1.90
C ILE A 113 18.41 -8.67 -2.99
N GLY A 114 18.96 -7.51 -2.64
CA GLY A 114 19.75 -6.68 -3.54
C GLY A 114 21.03 -7.34 -4.02
N GLU A 115 21.63 -8.24 -3.23
CA GLU A 115 22.82 -9.00 -3.58
C GLU A 115 22.53 -10.18 -4.52
N MET A 116 21.27 -10.62 -4.65
CA MET A 116 20.89 -11.77 -5.49
C MET A 116 20.98 -11.48 -7.00
N GLY A 117 21.16 -10.24 -7.42
CA GLY A 117 21.34 -9.88 -8.83
C GLY A 117 21.23 -8.39 -9.10
N PRO A 118 21.71 -7.90 -10.25
CA PRO A 118 21.80 -6.46 -10.54
C PRO A 118 20.46 -5.81 -10.87
N GLU A 119 19.38 -6.57 -11.01
CA GLU A 119 18.06 -6.06 -11.38
C GLU A 119 17.54 -5.04 -10.34
N PRO A 120 16.95 -3.91 -10.77
CA PRO A 120 16.30 -2.99 -9.83
C PRO A 120 15.08 -3.63 -9.16
N LEU A 121 14.79 -3.17 -7.94
CA LEU A 121 13.70 -3.66 -7.11
C LEU A 121 12.44 -2.78 -7.28
N VAL A 122 11.30 -3.41 -7.51
CA VAL A 122 9.97 -2.82 -7.35
C VAL A 122 9.39 -3.32 -6.04
N VAL A 123 9.20 -2.42 -5.09
CA VAL A 123 8.76 -2.76 -3.74
C VAL A 123 7.28 -2.49 -3.60
N ILE A 124 6.52 -3.48 -3.11
CA ILE A 124 5.08 -3.40 -2.90
C ILE A 124 4.83 -3.69 -1.42
N ALA A 125 4.62 -2.64 -0.65
CA ALA A 125 4.53 -2.71 0.80
C ALA A 125 3.12 -2.36 1.26
N HIS A 126 2.59 -3.06 2.26
CA HIS A 126 1.21 -2.85 2.70
C HIS A 126 1.07 -2.59 4.18
N SER A 127 0.12 -1.71 4.54
CA SER A 127 -0.17 -1.36 5.93
C SER A 127 1.12 -0.93 6.63
N ARG A 128 1.37 -1.40 7.85
CA ARG A 128 2.61 -1.09 8.58
C ARG A 128 3.90 -1.39 7.78
N GLY A 129 3.91 -2.43 6.95
CA GLY A 129 5.07 -2.76 6.12
C GLY A 129 5.44 -1.65 5.15
N ALA A 130 4.48 -0.79 4.78
CA ALA A 130 4.74 0.43 4.01
C ALA A 130 5.54 1.46 4.81
N CYS A 131 5.26 1.61 6.11
CA CYS A 131 6.04 2.44 7.01
C CYS A 131 7.46 1.89 7.19
N ASP A 132 7.60 0.60 7.50
CA ASP A 132 8.92 -0.06 7.63
C ASP A 132 9.77 0.11 6.35
N THR A 133 9.14 -0.01 5.18
CA THR A 133 9.80 0.18 3.88
C THR A 133 10.25 1.61 3.64
N LEU A 134 9.43 2.60 3.99
CA LEU A 134 9.74 4.00 3.75
C LEU A 134 10.87 4.49 4.66
N VAL A 135 10.89 4.03 5.92
CA VAL A 135 12.01 4.28 6.84
C VAL A 135 13.31 3.71 6.27
N PHE A 136 13.30 2.45 5.81
CA PHE A 136 14.45 1.87 5.11
C PHE A 136 14.92 2.77 3.94
N GLY A 137 13.98 3.26 3.12
CA GLY A 137 14.31 4.12 1.99
C GLY A 137 14.99 5.43 2.39
N LEU A 138 14.48 6.09 3.44
CA LEU A 138 15.02 7.35 3.96
C LEU A 138 16.38 7.19 4.64
N GLU A 139 16.61 6.05 5.31
CA GLU A 139 17.88 5.73 5.95
C GLU A 139 18.95 5.28 4.93
N ASN A 140 18.54 4.81 3.76
CA ASN A 140 19.43 4.23 2.74
C ASN A 140 19.27 4.87 1.35
N PRO A 141 19.42 6.21 1.22
CA PRO A 141 19.14 6.92 -0.03
C PRO A 141 19.99 6.44 -1.21
N GLU A 142 21.23 6.02 -0.99
CA GLU A 142 22.09 5.53 -2.08
C GLU A 142 21.68 4.13 -2.59
N PHE A 143 21.18 3.27 -1.69
CA PHE A 143 20.53 2.02 -2.10
C PHE A 143 19.27 2.33 -2.91
N VAL A 144 18.47 3.32 -2.47
CA VAL A 144 17.28 3.75 -3.21
C VAL A 144 17.62 4.28 -4.60
N ARG A 145 18.65 5.13 -4.70
CA ARG A 145 19.12 5.70 -5.97
C ARG A 145 19.46 4.60 -6.96
N THR A 146 20.27 3.63 -6.53
CA THR A 146 20.90 2.64 -7.42
C THR A 146 20.13 1.34 -7.59
N ARG A 147 19.37 0.90 -6.57
CA ARG A 147 18.72 -0.42 -6.54
C ARG A 147 17.21 -0.35 -6.61
N ILE A 148 16.57 0.73 -6.15
CA ILE A 148 15.10 0.79 -6.14
C ILE A 148 14.57 1.46 -7.41
N ARG A 149 13.66 0.79 -8.11
CA ARG A 149 12.89 1.40 -9.20
C ARG A 149 11.73 2.23 -8.66
N ALA A 150 10.95 1.66 -7.75
CA ALA A 150 9.77 2.30 -7.17
C ALA A 150 9.34 1.62 -5.87
N PHE A 151 8.77 2.41 -4.97
CA PHE A 151 7.99 1.98 -3.81
C PHE A 151 6.50 2.20 -4.10
N PHE A 152 5.71 1.13 -4.02
CA PHE A 152 4.24 1.18 -4.00
C PHE A 152 3.76 0.89 -2.58
N LEU A 153 3.40 1.95 -1.86
CA LEU A 153 3.02 1.95 -0.46
C LEU A 153 1.49 1.89 -0.36
N VAL A 154 0.97 0.71 -0.08
CA VAL A 154 -0.46 0.39 -0.15
C VAL A 154 -1.08 0.49 1.26
N GLN A 155 -2.03 1.40 1.45
CA GLN A 155 -2.82 1.51 2.68
C GLN A 155 -1.95 1.67 3.96
N GLY A 156 -0.82 2.37 3.89
CA GLY A 156 0.10 2.52 5.01
C GLY A 156 -0.40 3.49 6.08
N PRO A 157 -0.37 3.18 7.39
CA PRO A 157 -0.83 4.09 8.45
C PRO A 157 0.24 5.13 8.80
N PHE A 158 0.57 6.04 7.87
CA PHE A 158 1.59 7.05 8.09
C PHE A 158 1.16 8.08 9.15
N GLY A 159 -0.09 8.52 9.13
CA GLY A 159 -0.65 9.38 10.18
C GLY A 159 -1.07 8.62 11.45
N GLY A 160 -0.75 7.32 11.54
CA GLY A 160 -1.29 6.44 12.57
C GLY A 160 -2.73 6.00 12.28
N THR A 161 -3.42 5.51 13.31
CA THR A 161 -4.83 5.13 13.21
C THR A 161 -5.60 5.40 14.49
N GLY A 162 -6.77 6.02 14.36
CA GLY A 162 -7.72 6.20 15.46
C GLY A 162 -8.14 4.89 16.14
N VAL A 163 -8.00 3.74 15.47
CA VAL A 163 -8.23 2.43 16.09
C VAL A 163 -7.15 2.12 17.13
N ALA A 164 -5.88 2.46 16.85
CA ALA A 164 -4.81 2.31 17.82
C ALA A 164 -5.01 3.26 18.99
N ASP A 165 -5.42 4.52 18.76
CA ASP A 165 -5.72 5.48 19.83
C ASP A 165 -6.84 4.95 20.75
N TYR A 166 -7.92 4.42 20.18
CA TYR A 166 -9.01 3.81 20.94
C TYR A 166 -8.52 2.62 21.78
N VAL A 167 -7.68 1.76 21.20
CA VAL A 167 -7.14 0.59 21.91
C VAL A 167 -6.14 1.02 22.99
N ALA A 168 -5.35 2.07 22.77
CA ALA A 168 -4.44 2.64 23.77
C ALA A 168 -5.20 3.33 24.92
N GLY A 169 -6.44 3.79 24.66
CA GLY A 169 -7.27 4.51 25.61
C GLY A 169 -7.23 6.03 25.45
N ASP A 170 -6.53 6.52 24.42
CA ASP A 170 -6.35 7.94 24.10
C ASP A 170 -7.42 8.43 23.10
N GLY A 171 -8.08 7.53 22.39
CA GLY A 171 -9.11 7.84 21.40
C GLY A 171 -10.50 8.08 22.00
N PRO A 172 -11.40 8.77 21.25
CA PRO A 172 -12.79 8.96 21.67
C PRO A 172 -13.51 7.67 22.06
N SER A 173 -14.32 7.74 23.12
CA SER A 173 -15.15 6.60 23.51
C SER A 173 -16.21 6.29 22.43
N MET A 174 -16.58 5.01 22.30
CA MET A 174 -17.65 4.61 21.38
C MET A 174 -19.02 5.06 21.91
N ASP A 175 -19.46 6.23 21.46
CA ASP A 175 -20.70 6.87 21.89
C ASP A 175 -21.91 6.53 20.98
N ARG A 176 -23.05 7.18 21.25
CA ARG A 176 -24.32 6.89 20.55
C ARG A 176 -24.32 7.22 19.06
N ARG A 177 -23.29 7.89 18.53
CA ARG A 177 -23.12 8.11 17.08
C ARG A 177 -22.82 6.80 16.33
N ILE A 178 -22.29 5.79 17.03
CA ILE A 178 -22.02 4.47 16.45
C ILE A 178 -23.18 3.51 16.75
N PRO A 179 -23.68 2.74 15.76
CA PRO A 179 -24.74 1.77 15.99
C PRO A 179 -24.42 0.77 17.10
N LEU A 180 -25.39 0.51 17.98
CA LEU A 180 -25.21 -0.25 19.23
C LEU A 180 -24.49 -1.59 19.03
N ARG A 181 -24.88 -2.36 18.00
CA ARG A 181 -24.27 -3.66 17.70
C ARG A 181 -22.76 -3.58 17.42
N TYR A 182 -22.29 -2.48 16.82
CA TYR A 182 -20.88 -2.30 16.49
C TYR A 182 -20.08 -1.82 17.70
N ARG A 183 -20.69 -1.01 18.56
CA ARG A 183 -20.11 -0.65 19.86
C ARG A 183 -19.85 -1.87 20.72
N ALA A 184 -20.81 -2.78 20.82
CA ALA A 184 -20.65 -4.01 21.59
C ALA A 184 -19.48 -4.86 21.07
N VAL A 185 -19.38 -5.05 19.75
CA VAL A 185 -18.29 -5.80 19.11
C VAL A 185 -16.93 -5.16 19.36
N ALA A 186 -16.82 -3.84 19.16
CA ALA A 186 -15.54 -3.19 19.29
C ALA A 186 -15.09 -3.00 20.74
N ASN A 187 -16.01 -2.82 21.71
CA ASN A 187 -15.67 -2.85 23.13
C ASN A 187 -15.09 -4.22 23.56
N LEU A 188 -15.62 -5.32 23.00
CA LEU A 188 -15.10 -6.66 23.27
C LEU A 188 -13.67 -6.82 22.72
N LEU A 189 -13.44 -6.39 21.47
CA LEU A 189 -12.13 -6.43 20.83
C LEU A 189 -11.12 -5.52 21.53
N GLY A 190 -11.53 -4.29 21.87
CA GLY A 190 -10.70 -3.32 22.57
C GLY A 190 -10.19 -3.87 23.89
N ARG A 191 -11.05 -4.51 24.70
CA ARG A 191 -10.64 -5.16 25.96
C ARG A 191 -9.60 -6.27 25.74
N PHE A 192 -9.78 -7.08 24.69
CA PHE A 192 -8.84 -8.15 24.38
C PHE A 192 -7.47 -7.60 23.97
N GLU A 193 -7.44 -6.62 23.07
CA GLU A 193 -6.18 -6.00 22.62
C GLU A 193 -5.51 -5.18 23.73
N GLN A 194 -6.27 -4.41 24.53
CA GLN A 194 -5.76 -3.72 25.72
C GLN A 194 -5.08 -4.68 26.71
N THR A 195 -5.68 -5.85 26.93
CA THR A 195 -5.10 -6.85 27.83
C THR A 195 -3.75 -7.35 27.32
N LYS A 196 -3.58 -7.50 26.01
CA LYS A 196 -2.30 -7.91 25.44
C LYS A 196 -1.28 -6.76 25.41
N LEU A 197 -1.73 -5.52 25.15
CA LEU A 197 -0.88 -4.32 25.28
C LEU A 197 -0.29 -4.21 26.68
N LYS A 198 -1.12 -4.34 27.72
CA LYS A 198 -0.68 -4.33 29.13
C LYS A 198 0.33 -5.43 29.47
N ARG A 199 0.40 -6.50 28.67
CA ARG A 199 1.37 -7.61 28.82
C ARG A 199 2.65 -7.38 28.01
N GLY A 200 2.85 -6.20 27.42
CA GLY A 200 4.02 -5.86 26.61
C GLY A 200 4.11 -6.58 25.26
N LYS A 201 3.03 -7.25 24.82
CA LYS A 201 3.07 -8.11 23.61
C LYS A 201 2.76 -7.37 22.30
N HIS A 202 2.61 -6.04 22.34
CA HIS A 202 2.18 -5.21 21.20
C HIS A 202 2.86 -3.84 21.13
N GLY A 203 4.20 -3.79 21.21
CA GLY A 203 4.95 -2.55 20.93
C GLY A 203 4.59 -1.97 19.55
N GLY A 204 4.36 -2.85 18.58
CA GLY A 204 3.94 -2.48 17.24
C GLY A 204 2.57 -1.79 17.11
N LEU A 205 1.66 -1.92 18.09
CA LEU A 205 0.36 -1.21 18.05
C LEU A 205 0.45 0.17 18.71
N ALA A 206 1.25 0.30 19.78
CA ALA A 206 1.48 1.58 20.45
C ALA A 206 2.14 2.59 19.51
N GLY A 207 3.07 2.15 18.66
CA GLY A 207 3.67 3.00 17.62
C GLY A 207 2.76 3.35 16.44
N MET A 208 1.49 2.94 16.45
CA MET A 208 0.51 3.27 15.41
C MET A 208 -0.60 4.21 15.91
N THR A 209 -0.50 4.74 17.13
CA THR A 209 -1.36 5.87 17.55
C THR A 209 -1.05 7.10 16.70
N GLN A 210 -2.00 8.02 16.57
CA GLN A 210 -1.82 9.21 15.74
C GLN A 210 -0.65 10.07 16.25
N GLN A 211 -0.61 10.35 17.55
CA GLN A 211 0.48 11.13 18.16
C GLN A 211 1.84 10.46 17.99
N ALA A 212 1.94 9.14 18.26
CA ALA A 212 3.23 8.45 18.11
C ALA A 212 3.70 8.43 16.65
N SER A 213 2.78 8.34 15.70
CA SER A 213 3.11 8.36 14.26
C SER A 213 3.53 9.76 13.80
N GLU A 214 2.85 10.82 14.26
CA GLU A 214 3.22 12.21 13.98
C GLU A 214 4.64 12.51 14.50
N ASP A 215 4.89 12.24 15.79
CA ASP A 215 6.20 12.43 16.42
C ASP A 215 7.30 11.60 15.72
N PHE A 216 6.95 10.37 15.31
CA PHE A 216 7.88 9.49 14.60
C PHE A 216 8.28 10.08 13.25
N TRP A 217 7.31 10.42 12.40
CA TRP A 217 7.59 10.91 11.05
C TRP A 217 8.20 12.30 11.03
N GLU A 218 7.82 13.18 11.96
CA GLU A 218 8.48 14.49 12.10
C GLU A 218 10.00 14.30 12.32
N ARG A 219 10.38 13.47 13.30
CA ARG A 219 11.79 13.18 13.58
C ARG A 219 12.51 12.49 12.43
N ILE A 220 11.87 11.51 11.78
CA ILE A 220 12.49 10.77 10.68
C ILE A 220 12.69 11.67 9.45
N LEU A 221 11.69 12.48 9.09
CA LEU A 221 11.79 13.38 7.95
C LEU A 221 12.79 14.51 8.20
N GLU A 222 12.85 15.03 9.43
CA GLU A 222 13.87 16.03 9.82
C GLU A 222 15.27 15.44 9.74
N ARG A 223 15.49 14.26 10.33
CA ARG A 223 16.80 13.58 10.34
C ARG A 223 17.28 13.22 8.92
N HIS A 224 16.35 12.87 8.03
CA HIS A 224 16.65 12.38 6.68
C HIS A 224 16.18 13.35 5.58
N LEU A 225 16.18 14.65 5.87
CA LEU A 225 15.71 15.69 4.94
C LEU A 225 16.42 15.63 3.57
N SER A 226 17.72 15.32 3.56
CA SER A 226 18.52 15.18 2.33
C SER A 226 18.19 13.94 1.50
N ALA A 227 17.51 12.93 2.07
CA ALA A 227 17.07 11.74 1.35
C ALA A 227 15.76 11.97 0.58
N ILE A 228 14.95 12.96 0.97
CA ILE A 228 13.63 13.22 0.36
C ILE A 228 13.72 13.44 -1.17
N PRO A 229 14.66 14.23 -1.72
CA PRO A 229 14.77 14.40 -3.18
C PRO A 229 15.12 13.12 -3.95
N ILE A 230 15.67 12.10 -3.27
CA ILE A 230 16.06 10.81 -3.87
C ILE A 230 14.94 9.77 -3.73
N VAL A 231 14.33 9.72 -2.55
CA VAL A 231 13.30 8.73 -2.19
C VAL A 231 11.92 9.14 -2.69
N GLY A 232 11.59 10.43 -2.58
CA GLY A 232 10.28 10.99 -2.93
C GLY A 232 9.86 10.68 -4.37
N PRO A 233 10.69 10.97 -5.40
CA PRO A 233 10.32 10.70 -6.80
C PRO A 233 10.06 9.22 -7.12
N LYS A 234 10.50 8.29 -6.26
CA LYS A 234 10.29 6.85 -6.39
C LYS A 234 9.16 6.32 -5.49
N THR A 235 8.54 7.17 -4.68
CA THR A 235 7.56 6.77 -3.66
C THR A 235 6.14 7.07 -4.12
N PHE A 236 5.33 6.03 -4.20
CA PHE A 236 3.95 6.09 -4.67
C PHE A 236 3.00 5.51 -3.62
N TYR A 237 2.00 6.30 -3.20
CA TYR A 237 0.95 5.82 -2.31
C TYR A 237 -0.23 5.29 -3.11
N VAL A 238 -0.69 4.10 -2.74
CA VAL A 238 -1.97 3.56 -3.20
C VAL A 238 -2.89 3.55 -1.98
N THR A 239 -3.72 4.58 -1.87
CA THR A 239 -4.63 4.73 -0.75
C THR A 239 -5.99 4.13 -1.10
N SER A 240 -6.86 4.01 -0.11
CA SER A 240 -8.19 3.46 -0.31
C SER A 240 -9.17 3.95 0.73
N GLU A 241 -10.42 3.90 0.35
CA GLU A 241 -11.55 4.04 1.25
C GLU A 241 -12.62 3.02 0.87
N THR A 242 -13.55 2.78 1.77
CA THR A 242 -14.67 1.87 1.51
C THR A 242 -15.80 2.19 2.47
N THR A 243 -17.03 1.93 2.08
CA THR A 243 -18.14 2.15 3.00
C THR A 243 -18.11 1.10 4.12
N PRO A 244 -18.37 1.47 5.38
CA PRO A 244 -18.40 0.51 6.49
C PRO A 244 -19.32 -0.70 6.25
N SER A 245 -20.41 -0.51 5.48
CA SER A 245 -21.38 -1.57 5.15
C SER A 245 -20.80 -2.67 4.24
N GLN A 246 -19.82 -2.36 3.40
CA GLN A 246 -19.13 -3.33 2.54
C GLN A 246 -18.18 -4.24 3.34
N GLN A 247 -17.66 -3.76 4.47
CA GLN A 247 -16.73 -4.49 5.33
C GLN A 247 -17.38 -5.67 6.09
N ARG A 248 -16.58 -6.68 6.45
CA ARG A 248 -17.01 -7.79 7.34
C ARG A 248 -17.19 -7.30 8.78
N LEU A 249 -17.96 -8.04 9.60
CA LEU A 249 -18.46 -7.57 10.91
C LEU A 249 -17.42 -6.86 11.80
N PHE A 250 -16.22 -7.43 11.97
CA PHE A 250 -15.19 -6.82 12.83
C PHE A 250 -14.61 -5.54 12.23
N LYS A 251 -14.18 -5.59 10.96
CA LYS A 251 -13.70 -4.42 10.22
C LYS A 251 -14.77 -3.35 10.04
N ARG A 252 -16.04 -3.74 10.02
CA ARG A 252 -17.17 -2.82 9.96
C ARG A 252 -17.28 -2.01 11.24
N ALA A 253 -16.98 -2.58 12.41
CA ALA A 253 -17.03 -1.84 13.66
C ALA A 253 -15.92 -0.77 13.73
N THR A 254 -14.69 -1.12 13.35
CA THR A 254 -13.58 -0.16 13.23
C THR A 254 -13.82 0.86 12.11
N ALA A 255 -14.39 0.45 10.98
CA ALA A 255 -14.77 1.36 9.90
C ALA A 255 -15.80 2.41 10.33
N TRP A 256 -16.84 2.01 11.06
CA TRP A 256 -17.83 2.95 11.62
C TRP A 256 -17.22 3.89 12.65
N TYR A 257 -16.31 3.38 13.48
CA TYR A 257 -15.57 4.21 14.43
C TYR A 257 -14.76 5.29 13.71
N LEU A 258 -13.89 4.89 12.77
CA LEU A 258 -13.09 5.83 11.98
C LEU A 258 -13.97 6.77 11.16
N GLN A 259 -15.06 6.30 10.57
CA GLN A 259 -16.00 7.15 9.81
C GLN A 259 -16.60 8.26 10.69
N THR A 260 -16.81 7.98 11.98
CA THR A 260 -17.41 8.91 12.93
C THR A 260 -16.40 9.94 13.44
N PHE A 261 -15.14 9.55 13.62
CA PHE A 261 -14.15 10.34 14.36
C PHE A 261 -12.97 10.84 13.51
N SER A 262 -12.69 10.18 12.38
CA SER A 262 -11.50 10.40 11.55
C SER A 262 -11.85 10.62 10.06
N GLY A 263 -13.07 10.31 9.63
CA GLY A 263 -13.53 10.50 8.25
C GLY A 263 -13.45 9.24 7.36
N PRO A 264 -13.41 9.40 6.02
CA PRO A 264 -13.33 8.28 5.09
C PRO A 264 -12.13 7.39 5.40
N ASN A 265 -12.29 6.07 5.26
CA ASN A 265 -11.30 5.08 5.70
C ASN A 265 -11.47 3.74 4.98
N ASP A 266 -10.43 2.89 5.06
CA ASP A 266 -10.42 1.53 4.51
C ASP A 266 -10.88 0.45 5.52
N GLY A 267 -11.42 0.89 6.66
CA GLY A 267 -11.80 0.07 7.79
C GLY A 267 -10.75 -0.08 8.88
N VAL A 268 -9.51 0.38 8.66
CA VAL A 268 -8.44 0.36 9.68
C VAL A 268 -7.67 1.67 9.73
N VAL A 269 -7.50 2.38 8.62
CA VAL A 269 -6.74 3.64 8.54
C VAL A 269 -7.59 4.69 7.83
N ALA A 270 -7.66 5.89 8.40
CA ALA A 270 -8.34 7.01 7.74
C ALA A 270 -7.60 7.41 6.47
N LEU A 271 -8.32 7.85 5.44
CA LEU A 271 -7.75 8.15 4.13
C LEU A 271 -6.63 9.21 4.22
N ALA A 272 -6.83 10.25 5.03
CA ALA A 272 -5.85 11.31 5.25
C ALA A 272 -4.54 10.79 5.87
N ASP A 273 -4.61 9.70 6.63
CA ASP A 273 -3.46 9.10 7.32
C ASP A 273 -2.73 8.07 6.45
N GLN A 274 -3.18 7.83 5.21
CA GLN A 274 -2.62 6.80 4.32
C GLN A 274 -1.41 7.25 3.48
N SER A 275 -0.92 8.48 3.67
CA SER A 275 0.23 9.03 2.93
C SER A 275 0.94 10.12 3.71
N LEU A 276 2.18 10.45 3.32
CA LEU A 276 2.89 11.65 3.80
C LEU A 276 2.91 12.71 2.68
N PRO A 277 2.23 13.86 2.84
CA PRO A 277 2.10 14.86 1.77
C PRO A 277 3.43 15.43 1.25
N VAL A 278 4.47 15.45 2.09
CA VAL A 278 5.79 16.01 1.75
C VAL A 278 6.72 15.05 1.03
N LEU A 279 6.34 13.77 0.90
CA LEU A 279 7.23 12.71 0.43
C LEU A 279 6.46 11.74 -0.46
N GLY A 280 6.66 11.80 -1.79
CA GLY A 280 6.04 10.87 -2.73
C GLY A 280 4.77 11.40 -3.40
N THR A 281 4.07 10.53 -4.11
CA THR A 281 2.88 10.87 -4.90
C THR A 281 1.74 9.90 -4.61
N VAL A 282 0.55 10.42 -4.29
CA VAL A 282 -0.67 9.60 -4.19
C VAL A 282 -1.14 9.27 -5.61
N LEU A 283 -1.10 7.98 -5.97
CA LEU A 283 -1.49 7.52 -7.30
C LEU A 283 -2.99 7.31 -7.46
N ALA A 284 -3.66 6.85 -6.41
CA ALA A 284 -5.06 6.48 -6.48
C ALA A 284 -5.68 6.41 -5.09
N VAL A 285 -7.00 6.63 -5.05
CA VAL A 285 -7.88 6.33 -3.91
C VAL A 285 -8.83 5.24 -4.38
N LEU A 286 -8.58 4.00 -3.96
CA LEU A 286 -9.31 2.82 -4.44
C LEU A 286 -10.51 2.50 -3.55
N ASP A 287 -11.64 2.05 -4.12
CA ASP A 287 -12.75 1.46 -3.32
C ASP A 287 -12.38 0.05 -2.86
N ALA A 288 -11.69 -0.02 -1.71
CA ALA A 288 -11.17 -1.26 -1.14
C ALA A 288 -11.00 -1.15 0.38
N GLY A 289 -11.29 -2.24 1.09
CA GLY A 289 -10.92 -2.36 2.49
C GLY A 289 -9.45 -2.68 2.69
N HIS A 290 -8.96 -2.49 3.93
CA HIS A 290 -7.56 -2.63 4.35
C HIS A 290 -6.90 -4.01 4.13
N SER A 291 -7.60 -5.01 3.59
CA SER A 291 -6.97 -6.29 3.21
C SER A 291 -7.41 -6.78 1.85
N ASP A 292 -8.25 -6.02 1.17
CA ASP A 292 -8.89 -6.43 -0.06
C ASP A 292 -7.88 -6.51 -1.21
N LEU A 293 -6.82 -5.68 -1.14
CA LEU A 293 -5.75 -5.58 -2.11
C LEU A 293 -4.59 -6.57 -1.92
N THR A 294 -4.55 -7.30 -0.80
CA THR A 294 -3.36 -8.09 -0.44
C THR A 294 -3.64 -9.51 0.07
N ASN A 295 -4.80 -9.78 0.67
CA ASN A 295 -5.05 -11.07 1.31
C ASN A 295 -6.25 -11.80 0.68
N ARG A 296 -6.21 -13.13 0.71
CA ARG A 296 -7.32 -14.04 0.41
C ARG A 296 -7.73 -14.76 1.69
N GLY A 297 -8.22 -13.98 2.66
CA GLY A 297 -8.63 -14.51 3.96
C GLY A 297 -10.14 -14.39 4.22
N PRO A 298 -10.65 -15.05 5.27
CA PRO A 298 -12.01 -14.81 5.77
C PRO A 298 -12.22 -13.39 6.30
N ALA A 299 -11.18 -12.54 6.31
CA ALA A 299 -11.26 -11.14 6.67
C ALA A 299 -11.69 -10.23 5.50
N THR A 300 -11.63 -10.71 4.24
CA THR A 300 -11.97 -9.91 3.04
C THR A 300 -13.22 -10.45 2.34
N ARG A 301 -14.01 -9.55 1.72
CA ARG A 301 -15.07 -9.91 0.76
C ARG A 301 -14.66 -9.63 -0.69
N ALA A 302 -13.51 -9.00 -0.89
CA ALA A 302 -13.12 -8.53 -2.20
C ALA A 302 -12.84 -9.68 -3.18
N PRO A 303 -13.31 -9.53 -4.42
CA PRO A 303 -13.02 -10.49 -5.47
C PRO A 303 -11.51 -10.55 -5.72
N ARG A 304 -11.05 -11.69 -6.23
CA ARG A 304 -9.66 -11.86 -6.71
C ARG A 304 -9.24 -10.74 -7.68
N GLN A 305 -10.21 -10.19 -8.40
CA GLN A 305 -10.02 -9.19 -9.43
C GLN A 305 -9.36 -7.90 -8.91
N LEU A 306 -9.67 -7.42 -7.70
CA LEU A 306 -9.03 -6.20 -7.16
C LEU A 306 -7.52 -6.39 -6.93
N ARG A 307 -7.11 -7.57 -6.46
CA ARG A 307 -5.69 -7.88 -6.22
C ARG A 307 -4.90 -8.02 -7.51
N ARG A 308 -5.55 -8.59 -8.54
CA ARG A 308 -5.00 -8.63 -9.89
C ARG A 308 -4.89 -7.21 -10.45
N ALA A 309 -5.94 -6.40 -10.30
CA ALA A 309 -5.98 -5.02 -10.78
C ALA A 309 -4.87 -4.15 -10.21
N LEU A 310 -4.60 -4.27 -8.90
CA LEU A 310 -3.46 -3.59 -8.28
C LEU A 310 -2.14 -3.95 -8.97
N ILE A 311 -1.87 -5.25 -9.17
CA ILE A 311 -0.62 -5.70 -9.79
C ILE A 311 -0.53 -5.29 -11.26
N GLN A 312 -1.64 -5.34 -12.00
CA GLN A 312 -1.66 -4.90 -13.39
C GLN A 312 -1.42 -3.39 -13.51
N GLY A 313 -2.00 -2.57 -12.62
CA GLY A 313 -1.69 -1.13 -12.55
C GLY A 313 -0.21 -0.87 -12.25
N ILE A 314 0.40 -1.63 -11.34
CA ILE A 314 1.83 -1.56 -11.05
C ILE A 314 2.68 -1.96 -12.25
N VAL A 315 2.32 -3.04 -12.96
CA VAL A 315 3.00 -3.47 -14.21
C VAL A 315 2.95 -2.36 -15.27
N MET A 316 1.79 -1.73 -15.48
CA MET A 316 1.65 -0.58 -16.38
C MET A 316 2.53 0.61 -15.94
N ALA A 317 2.56 0.88 -14.63
CA ALA A 317 3.36 1.95 -14.05
C ALA A 317 4.86 1.74 -14.29
N VAL A 318 5.39 0.53 -14.09
CA VAL A 318 6.85 0.29 -14.20
C VAL A 318 7.30 -0.10 -15.60
N GLY A 319 6.44 -0.74 -16.41
CA GLY A 319 6.82 -1.33 -17.70
C GLY A 319 6.71 -0.42 -18.92
N LYS A 320 5.98 0.71 -18.86
CA LYS A 320 5.85 1.60 -20.04
C LYS A 320 7.19 2.29 -20.41
N PRO A 321 7.60 2.28 -21.70
CA PRO A 321 8.85 2.90 -22.14
C PRO A 321 8.85 4.43 -21.97
N GLU A 322 10.03 5.02 -21.79
CA GLU A 322 10.20 6.47 -21.78
C GLU A 322 9.89 7.08 -23.16
N GLY A 323 9.19 8.22 -23.18
CA GLY A 323 8.99 9.01 -24.41
C GLY A 323 7.94 8.51 -25.39
N LEU A 324 7.31 7.34 -25.17
CA LEU A 324 6.15 6.93 -25.94
C LEU A 324 4.88 7.53 -25.32
N PRO A 325 4.25 8.56 -25.93
CA PRO A 325 2.89 8.91 -25.57
C PRO A 325 2.04 7.64 -25.74
N LEU A 326 1.16 7.37 -24.78
CA LEU A 326 0.06 6.46 -25.02
C LEU A 326 -0.87 7.19 -25.97
N THR A 327 -0.50 7.28 -27.25
CA THR A 327 -1.46 7.56 -28.32
C THR A 327 -2.32 6.32 -28.45
N ASP A 328 -3.13 6.00 -27.44
CA ASP A 328 -3.98 4.82 -27.51
C ASP A 328 -5.20 4.95 -26.59
N ASP A 329 -6.24 5.55 -27.18
CA ASP A 329 -7.63 5.12 -26.97
C ASP A 329 -7.79 3.59 -27.13
N ARG A 330 -6.83 2.88 -27.76
CA ARG A 330 -6.84 1.41 -27.89
C ARG A 330 -6.62 0.65 -26.58
N ALA A 331 -5.98 1.23 -25.56
CA ALA A 331 -5.82 0.53 -24.27
C ALA A 331 -7.16 0.41 -23.49
N VAL A 332 -8.16 1.20 -23.87
CA VAL A 332 -9.49 1.24 -23.23
C VAL A 332 -10.62 0.84 -24.20
N GLN A 333 -10.37 0.76 -25.51
CA GLN A 333 -11.41 0.41 -26.49
C GLN A 333 -11.62 -1.10 -26.73
N ALA A 334 -12.88 -1.49 -26.50
CA ALA A 334 -13.65 -2.59 -27.10
C ALA A 334 -13.29 -4.04 -26.72
N SER A 335 -13.69 -4.43 -25.51
CA SER A 335 -14.48 -5.65 -25.40
C SER A 335 -15.96 -5.27 -25.39
N ALA A 336 -16.54 -5.07 -26.57
CA ALA A 336 -17.98 -5.26 -26.71
C ALA A 336 -18.31 -6.66 -26.16
N PRO A 337 -19.35 -6.83 -25.33
CA PRO A 337 -19.71 -8.12 -24.79
C PRO A 337 -19.90 -9.07 -25.98
N ARG A 338 -19.06 -10.10 -26.08
CA ARG A 338 -19.36 -11.23 -26.95
C ARG A 338 -20.62 -11.85 -26.35
N ASP A 339 -21.75 -11.68 -27.02
CA ASP A 339 -22.98 -12.41 -26.78
C ASP A 339 -22.68 -13.91 -26.90
N LEU A 340 -22.23 -14.49 -25.79
CA LEU A 340 -22.09 -15.93 -25.58
C LEU A 340 -23.38 -16.43 -24.94
N PHE A 341 -24.51 -16.23 -25.62
CA PHE A 341 -25.68 -17.06 -25.42
C PHE A 341 -25.78 -18.00 -26.62
N PRO A 342 -25.54 -19.31 -26.45
CA PRO A 342 -25.90 -20.25 -27.48
C PRO A 342 -27.43 -20.21 -27.62
N HIS A 343 -27.92 -19.89 -28.82
CA HIS A 343 -29.30 -20.12 -29.19
C HIS A 343 -29.63 -21.60 -28.94
N VAL A 344 -30.33 -21.88 -27.84
CA VAL A 344 -31.00 -23.16 -27.64
C VAL A 344 -32.18 -23.18 -28.60
N GLN A 345 -31.99 -23.78 -29.77
CA GLN A 345 -33.09 -24.19 -30.63
C GLN A 345 -33.88 -25.27 -29.88
N ARG A 346 -35.06 -24.91 -29.36
CA ARG A 346 -36.08 -25.89 -28.99
C ARG A 346 -36.70 -26.41 -30.28
N THR A 347 -36.35 -27.64 -30.67
CA THR A 347 -37.16 -28.42 -31.60
C THR A 347 -38.47 -28.82 -30.92
N ARG A 348 -39.56 -28.73 -31.68
CA ARG A 348 -40.92 -29.09 -31.29
C ARG A 348 -41.13 -30.60 -31.31
#